data_AF-B1C7L0-F1
#
_entry.id   AF-B1C7L0-F1
#
_cell.length_a   1.000
_cell.length_b   1.000
_cell.length_c   1.000
_cell.angle_alpha   90.00
_cell.angle_beta   90.00
_cell.angle_gamma   90.00
#
_symmetry.space_group_name_H-M   'P 1'
#
loop_
_entity.id
_entity.type
_entity.pdbx_description
1 polymer ?
#
loop_
_entity_poly.entity_id
_entity_poly.type
_entity_poly.pdbx_seq_one_letter_code
_entity_poly.pdbx_strand_id
1 'polypeptide(L)' 'MSKKIGRPTNNPKPYKLGVRLNEKDKKILDLYCEQYEVNKSEAVSAGIKKLETDIKK' A
#
# COMPACT_ATOMS: atom_id res chain seq x y z
N MET A 1 24.54 17.63 15.07
CA MET A 1 23.12 17.26 15.14
C MET A 1 22.94 15.86 14.56
N SER A 2 22.80 14.83 15.40
CA SER A 2 22.52 13.48 14.92
C SER A 2 21.09 13.45 14.37
N LYS A 3 20.94 13.21 13.05
CA LYS A 3 19.62 13.00 12.44
C LYS A 3 19.00 11.81 13.16
N LYS A 4 17.78 11.96 13.70
CA LYS A 4 16.99 10.84 14.22
C LYS A 4 16.64 9.93 13.04
N ILE A 5 17.57 9.05 12.69
CA ILE A 5 17.38 7.97 11.74
C ILE A 5 16.45 6.99 12.45
N GLY A 6 15.25 6.80 11.89
CA GLY A 6 14.32 5.78 12.35
C GLY A 6 14.95 4.39 12.26
N ARG A 7 14.20 3.35 12.64
CA ARG A 7 14.71 1.98 12.61
C ARG A 7 15.33 1.66 11.23
N PRO A 8 16.62 1.29 11.17
CA PRO A 8 17.26 0.99 9.90
C PRO A 8 16.46 -0.12 9.22
N THR A 9 15.89 0.20 8.05
CA THR A 9 15.03 -0.70 7.28
C THR A 9 15.50 -0.65 5.85
N ASN A 10 15.71 -1.81 5.23
CA ASN A 10 16.21 -1.91 3.86
C ASN A 10 15.18 -1.43 2.81
N ASN A 11 13.90 -1.43 3.19
CA ASN A 11 12.79 -0.91 2.38
C ASN A 11 12.08 0.23 3.14
N PRO A 12 12.66 1.44 3.18
CA PRO A 12 12.00 2.56 3.82
C PRO A 12 10.71 2.89 3.08
N LYS A 13 9.61 3.10 3.81
CA LYS A 13 8.34 3.62 3.28
C LYS A 13 8.19 5.10 3.69
N PRO A 14 8.93 6.04 3.06
CA PRO A 14 8.95 7.43 3.49
C PRO A 14 7.67 8.20 3.13
N TYR A 15 6.90 7.71 2.15
CA TYR A 15 5.68 8.35 1.67
C TYR A 15 4.45 7.76 2.36
N LYS A 16 3.54 8.63 2.82
CA LYS A 16 2.26 8.24 3.43
C LYS A 16 1.13 8.47 2.43
N LEU A 17 0.22 7.49 2.32
CA LEU A 17 -1.01 7.59 1.57
C LEU A 17 -2.20 7.62 2.53
N GLY A 18 -3.01 8.67 2.48
CA GLY A 18 -4.25 8.80 3.25
C GLY A 18 -5.43 9.02 2.31
N VAL A 19 -6.12 7.95 1.94
CA VAL A 19 -7.23 7.98 0.97
C VAL A 19 -8.54 7.62 1.67
N ARG A 20 -9.62 8.34 1.33
CA ARG A 20 -10.98 7.97 1.73
C ARG A 20 -11.54 6.97 0.73
N LEU A 21 -12.13 5.90 1.24
CA LEU A 21 -12.70 4.83 0.43
C LEU A 21 -14.23 4.84 0.58
N ASN A 22 -14.91 4.57 -0.51
CA ASN A 22 -16.35 4.32 -0.51
C ASN A 22 -16.61 2.91 0.04
N GLU A 23 -17.86 2.58 0.40
CA GLU A 23 -18.17 1.26 0.97
C GLU A 23 -17.82 0.10 0.03
N LYS A 24 -18.03 0.28 -1.28
CA LYS A 24 -17.67 -0.71 -2.30
C LYS A 24 -16.17 -0.95 -2.36
N ASP A 25 -15.37 0.12 -2.42
CA ASP A 25 -13.91 0.04 -2.53
C ASP A 25 -13.31 -0.60 -1.27
N LYS A 26 -13.85 -0.26 -0.09
CA LYS A 26 -13.47 -0.87 1.17
C LYS A 26 -13.74 -2.38 1.16
N LYS A 27 -14.93 -2.82 0.71
CA LYS A 27 -15.27 -4.25 0.63
C LYS A 27 -14.33 -5.01 -0.31
N ILE A 28 -13.99 -4.44 -1.46
CA ILE A 28 -13.03 -5.06 -2.39
C ILE A 28 -11.66 -5.21 -1.73
N LEU A 29 -11.19 -4.16 -1.04
CA LEU A 29 -9.91 -4.19 -0.34
C LEU A 29 -9.89 -5.24 0.79
N ASP A 30 -10.94 -5.28 1.61
CA ASP A 30 -11.06 -6.21 2.73
C ASP A 30 -11.13 -7.67 2.22
N LEU A 31 -11.93 -7.96 1.18
CA LEU A 31 -11.98 -9.29 0.54
C LEU A 31 -10.62 -9.73 -0.02
N TYR A 32 -9.89 -8.82 -0.66
CA TYR A 32 -8.56 -9.12 -1.15
C TYR A 32 -7.58 -9.40 0.00
N CYS A 33 -7.66 -8.65 1.09
CA CYS A 33 -6.84 -8.90 2.28
C CYS A 33 -7.14 -10.28 2.90
N GLU A 34 -8.41 -10.66 2.98
CA GLU A 34 -8.85 -11.98 3.48
C GLU A 34 -8.39 -13.13 2.57
N GLN A 35 -8.58 -13.00 1.26
CA GLN A 35 -8.26 -14.05 0.29
C GLN A 35 -6.75 -14.35 0.21
N TYR A 36 -5.91 -13.33 0.34
CA TYR A 36 -4.45 -13.46 0.19
C TYR A 36 -3.71 -13.39 1.52
N GLU A 37 -4.43 -13.31 2.65
CA GLU A 37 -3.89 -13.16 4.01
C GLU A 37 -2.86 -12.02 4.15
N VAL A 38 -3.11 -10.91 3.46
CA VAL A 38 -2.23 -9.73 3.45
C VAL A 38 -2.84 -8.57 4.24
N ASN A 39 -1.99 -7.68 4.73
CA ASN A 39 -2.46 -6.45 5.34
C ASN A 39 -2.87 -5.41 4.27
N LYS A 40 -3.64 -4.39 4.69
CA LYS A 40 -4.09 -3.31 3.80
C LYS A 40 -2.95 -2.57 3.11
N SER A 41 -1.79 -2.41 3.76
CA SER A 41 -0.64 -1.73 3.15
C SER A 41 -0.04 -2.54 2.00
N GLU A 42 0.03 -3.86 2.15
CA GLU A 42 0.50 -4.79 1.12
C GLU A 42 -0.50 -4.91 -0.02
N ALA A 43 -1.79 -5.02 0.28
CA ALA A 43 -2.85 -5.02 -0.72
C ALA A 43 -2.81 -3.75 -1.58
N VAL A 44 -2.68 -2.57 -0.96
CA VAL A 44 -2.51 -1.29 -1.67
C VAL A 44 -1.22 -1.28 -2.50
N SER A 45 -0.11 -1.77 -1.95
CA SER A 45 1.17 -1.84 -2.68
C SER A 45 1.07 -2.76 -3.91
N ALA A 46 0.38 -3.89 -3.77
CA ALA A 46 0.12 -4.82 -4.88
C ALA A 46 -0.80 -4.20 -5.92
N GLY A 47 -1.84 -3.46 -5.50
CA GLY A 47 -2.70 -2.69 -6.40
C GLY A 47 -1.92 -1.66 -7.22
N ILE A 48 -1.03 -0.89 -6.59
CA ILE A 48 -0.18 0.09 -7.28
C ILE A 48 0.71 -0.58 -8.34
N LYS A 49 1.29 -1.75 -8.04
CA LYS A 49 2.08 -2.51 -9.03
C LYS A 49 1.25 -2.99 -10.22
N LYS A 50 -0.04 -3.28 -10.04
CA LYS A 50 -0.94 -3.59 -11.15
C LYS A 50 -1.23 -2.36 -12.01
N LEU A 51 -1.33 -1.18 -11.40
CA LEU A 51 -1.46 0.07 -12.17
C LEU A 51 -0.24 0.30 -13.08
N GLU A 52 0.96 -0.08 -12.65
CA GLU A 52 2.18 0.04 -13.46
C GLU A 52 2.07 -0.68 -14.81
N THR A 53 1.42 -1.85 -14.86
CA THR A 53 1.23 -2.59 -16.12
C THR A 53 0.21 -1.93 -17.05
N ASP A 54 -0.70 -1.12 -16.51
CA ASP A 54 -1.73 -0.42 -17.28
C ASP A 54 -1.26 0.95 -17.79
N ILE A 55 -0.13 1.46 -17.30
CA ILE A 55 0.46 2.73 -17.77
C ILE A 55 0.96 2.54 -19.21
N LYS A 56 0.25 3.11 -20.17
CA LYS A 56 0.72 3.26 -21.55
C LYS A 56 1.73 4.40 -21.61
N LYS A 57 2.96 4.10 -22.00
CA LYS A 57 4.03 5.08 -22.26
C LYS A 57 4.02 5.55 -23.70
#